data_AF-A0A1G8Q6T3-F1
#
_entry.id   AF-A0A1G8Q6T3-F1
#
_cell.length_a   1.000
_cell.length_b   1.000
_cell.length_c   1.000
_cell.angle_alpha   90.00
_cell.angle_beta   90.00
_cell.angle_gamma   90.00
#
_symmetry.space_group_name_H-M   'P 1'
#
loop_
_entity.id
_entity.type
_entity.pdbx_description
1 polymer ?
#
loop_
_entity_poly.entity_id
_entity_poly.type
_entity_poly.pdbx_seq_one_letter_code
_entity_poly.pdbx_strand_id
1 'polypeptide(L)'
;MEWILENVEETSLLHPETFFIPSEQERNTQQAGKMVRLHFVLTNPGAAGPRAERMWVEITSQDQVSRQYTGILTNAPEVLKTLKLGDTVQFEPKHIARTLLREGDPLWLAVGEKLALVSKKCLEPGSAVHWMYRQMPEREQDSGWRLFAGDEDEAYLNNSENVRLMHVYSIMDQDPSLLEPFKGEIGSAFERESRDGEWKEVRDWVLEENE
;
A
#
# COMPACT_ATOMS: atom_id res chain seq x y z
N MET A 1 17.29 -0.60 20.63
CA MET A 1 17.15 -0.89 19.19
C MET A 1 15.98 -0.07 18.69
N GLU A 2 16.13 0.73 17.63
CA GLU A 2 15.10 1.70 17.15
C GLU A 2 13.91 1.00 16.49
N TRP A 3 14.14 -0.18 15.91
CA TRP A 3 13.14 -0.92 15.16
C TRP A 3 13.34 -2.44 15.31
N ILE A 4 12.31 -3.20 14.94
CA ILE A 4 12.35 -4.65 14.73
C ILE A 4 11.64 -4.98 13.41
N LEU A 5 11.95 -6.13 12.83
CA LEU A 5 11.17 -6.64 11.70
C LEU A 5 9.86 -7.25 12.21
N GLU A 6 8.75 -6.92 11.56
CA GLU A 6 7.45 -7.50 11.87
C GLU A 6 7.41 -8.99 11.52
N ASN A 7 6.90 -9.82 12.44
CA ASN A 7 6.45 -11.15 12.09
C ASN A 7 5.08 -11.04 11.41
N VAL A 8 5.07 -11.03 10.08
CA VAL A 8 3.87 -10.78 9.28
C VAL A 8 2.89 -11.96 9.33
N GLU A 9 3.37 -13.16 9.69
CA GLU A 9 2.52 -14.33 9.87
C GLU A 9 1.63 -14.17 11.10
N GLU A 10 2.18 -13.70 12.21
CA GLU A 10 1.41 -13.39 13.42
C GLU A 10 0.39 -12.27 13.17
N THR A 11 0.81 -11.19 12.49
CA THR A 11 -0.10 -10.10 12.14
C THR A 11 -1.22 -10.56 11.21
N SER A 12 -0.93 -11.41 10.22
CA SER A 12 -1.95 -11.97 9.32
C SER A 12 -2.93 -12.88 10.06
N LEU A 13 -2.46 -13.70 11.02
CA LEU A 13 -3.35 -14.52 11.86
C LEU A 13 -4.28 -13.67 12.73
N LEU A 14 -3.83 -12.51 13.21
CA LEU A 14 -4.65 -11.58 13.99
C LEU A 14 -5.64 -10.79 13.11
N HIS A 15 -5.30 -10.58 11.83
CA HIS A 15 -6.06 -9.74 10.89
C HIS A 15 -6.21 -10.39 9.50
N PRO A 16 -6.80 -11.60 9.39
CA PRO A 16 -6.77 -12.40 8.16
C PRO A 16 -7.52 -11.76 6.98
N GLU A 17 -8.56 -10.98 7.26
CA GLU A 17 -9.39 -10.33 6.24
C GLU A 17 -8.76 -9.04 5.67
N THR A 18 -7.77 -8.47 6.38
CA THR A 18 -7.24 -7.13 6.07
C THR A 18 -5.70 -7.07 6.02
N PHE A 19 -5.02 -8.18 6.28
CA PHE A 19 -3.57 -8.26 6.25
C PHE A 19 -3.12 -9.48 5.44
N PHE A 20 -3.14 -9.30 4.13
CA PHE A 20 -2.71 -10.29 3.16
C PHE A 20 -1.18 -10.34 3.07
N ILE A 21 -0.63 -11.55 3.06
CA ILE A 21 0.80 -11.81 2.90
C ILE A 21 1.01 -12.86 1.78
N PRO A 22 2.16 -12.84 1.09
CA PRO A 22 2.52 -13.87 0.12
C PRO A 22 2.41 -15.26 0.75
N SER A 23 2.15 -16.32 -0.01
CA SER A 23 2.02 -17.68 0.57
C SER A 23 3.32 -18.14 1.27
N GLU A 24 3.23 -19.11 2.19
CA GLU A 24 4.42 -19.67 2.84
C GLU A 24 5.43 -20.21 1.82
N GLN A 25 4.96 -20.94 0.80
CA GLN A 25 5.79 -21.45 -0.28
C GLN A 25 6.52 -20.31 -1.00
N GLU A 26 5.80 -19.23 -1.34
CA GLU A 26 6.38 -18.09 -2.01
C GLU A 26 7.44 -17.37 -1.15
N ARG A 27 7.17 -17.16 0.14
CA ARG A 27 8.14 -16.54 1.07
C ARG A 27 9.40 -17.41 1.25
N ASN A 28 9.28 -18.73 1.16
CA ASN A 28 10.40 -19.67 1.32
C ASN A 28 11.23 -19.90 0.04
N THR A 29 10.72 -19.51 -1.13
CA THR A 29 11.33 -19.82 -2.43
C THR A 29 11.89 -18.59 -3.16
N GLN A 30 12.03 -17.46 -2.46
CA GLN A 30 12.64 -16.27 -3.01
C GLN A 30 14.13 -16.48 -3.32
N GLN A 31 14.65 -15.68 -4.25
CA GLN A 31 16.01 -15.81 -4.78
C GLN A 31 16.70 -14.44 -4.84
N ALA A 32 18.03 -14.47 -4.97
CA ALA A 32 18.81 -13.25 -5.18
C ALA A 32 18.30 -12.45 -6.40
N GLY A 33 18.33 -11.12 -6.30
CA GLY A 33 17.78 -10.17 -7.27
C GLY A 33 16.26 -9.99 -7.21
N LYS A 34 15.55 -10.65 -6.27
CA LYS A 34 14.12 -10.41 -6.04
C LYS A 34 13.89 -9.32 -5.00
N MET A 35 12.87 -8.52 -5.26
CA MET A 35 12.40 -7.47 -4.37
C MET A 35 11.34 -8.02 -3.43
N VAL A 36 11.55 -7.83 -2.14
CA VAL A 36 10.58 -8.12 -1.09
C VAL A 36 10.36 -6.88 -0.24
N ARG A 37 9.13 -6.69 0.23
CA ARG A 37 8.83 -5.62 1.16
C ARG A 37 8.80 -6.19 2.57
N LEU A 38 9.51 -5.51 3.47
CA LEU A 38 9.52 -5.81 4.90
C LEU A 38 8.87 -4.65 5.67
N HIS A 39 8.35 -4.93 6.86
CA HIS A 39 7.85 -3.91 7.78
C HIS A 39 8.82 -3.73 8.95
N PHE A 40 9.38 -2.53 9.07
CA PHE A 40 10.30 -2.12 10.12
C PHE A 40 9.49 -1.40 11.19
N VAL A 41 9.07 -2.14 12.22
CA VAL A 41 8.21 -1.65 13.31
C VAL A 41 9.05 -0.84 14.28
N LEU A 42 8.63 0.38 14.57
CA LEU A 42 9.30 1.25 15.54
C LEU A 42 9.11 0.67 16.95
N THR A 43 10.18 0.59 17.74
CA THR A 43 10.09 0.10 19.13
C THR A 43 9.50 1.12 20.09
N ASN A 44 9.54 2.40 19.72
CA ASN A 44 8.94 3.50 20.47
C ASN A 44 8.28 4.51 19.52
N PRO A 45 7.12 4.18 18.93
CA PRO A 45 6.44 5.08 18.01
C PRO A 45 5.93 6.32 18.76
N GLY A 46 6.05 7.49 18.15
CA GLY A 46 5.40 8.70 18.67
C GLY A 46 3.88 8.56 18.65
N ALA A 47 3.18 9.24 19.55
CA ALA A 47 1.72 9.12 19.71
C ALA A 47 0.90 9.38 18.43
N ALA A 48 1.43 10.16 17.50
CA ALA A 48 0.82 10.44 16.19
C ALA A 48 1.71 10.00 14.99
N GLY A 49 2.78 9.25 15.27
CA GLY A 49 3.73 8.78 14.24
C GLY A 49 3.32 7.43 13.65
N PRO A 50 3.91 7.03 12.51
CA PRO A 50 3.67 5.71 11.95
C PRO A 50 4.17 4.62 12.91
N ARG A 51 3.43 3.51 13.00
CA ARG A 51 3.85 2.33 13.77
C ARG A 51 5.06 1.64 13.13
N ALA A 52 5.15 1.65 11.82
CA ALA A 52 6.18 0.96 11.06
C ALA A 52 6.49 1.69 9.75
N GLU A 53 7.70 1.52 9.26
CA GLU A 53 8.07 1.85 7.89
C GLU A 53 8.09 0.61 7.01
N ARG A 54 7.51 0.73 5.81
CA ARG A 54 7.41 -0.38 4.85
C ARG A 54 8.46 -0.13 3.76
N MET A 55 9.46 -0.98 3.67
CA MET A 55 10.61 -0.75 2.79
C MET A 55 10.90 -1.95 1.91
N TRP A 56 11.36 -1.66 0.70
CA TRP A 56 11.75 -2.64 -0.28
C TRP A 56 13.21 -3.04 -0.08
N VAL A 57 13.43 -4.35 -0.03
CA VAL A 57 14.74 -4.98 0.10
C VAL A 57 14.97 -5.87 -1.12
N GLU A 58 16.10 -5.66 -1.79
CA GLU A 58 16.59 -6.57 -2.82
C GLU A 58 17.35 -7.71 -2.15
N ILE A 59 16.94 -8.95 -2.37
CA ILE A 59 17.63 -10.12 -1.82
C ILE A 59 18.98 -10.28 -2.52
N THR A 60 20.06 -10.40 -1.75
CA THR A 60 21.40 -10.68 -2.27
C THR A 60 21.79 -12.15 -2.09
N SER A 61 21.32 -12.79 -1.04
CA SER A 61 21.61 -14.20 -0.76
C SER A 61 20.61 -14.84 0.20
N GLN A 62 20.60 -16.17 0.24
CA GLN A 62 19.87 -16.96 1.21
C GLN A 62 20.79 -18.07 1.75
N ASP A 63 20.85 -18.18 3.07
CA ASP A 63 21.46 -19.33 3.73
C ASP A 63 20.56 -20.56 3.57
N GLN A 64 21.09 -21.62 2.95
CA GLN A 64 20.30 -22.81 2.63
C GLN A 64 19.94 -23.66 3.85
N VAL A 65 20.67 -23.52 4.96
CA VAL A 65 20.47 -24.30 6.18
C VAL A 65 19.49 -23.59 7.11
N SER A 66 19.75 -22.33 7.42
CA SER A 66 18.91 -21.53 8.32
C SER A 66 17.70 -20.90 7.62
N ARG A 67 17.66 -20.94 6.27
CA ARG A 67 16.66 -20.25 5.44
C ARG A 67 16.63 -18.74 5.59
N GLN A 68 17.61 -18.16 6.28
CA GLN A 68 17.72 -16.72 6.47
C GLN A 68 18.15 -16.05 5.16
N TYR A 69 17.45 -14.97 4.80
CA TYR A 69 17.80 -14.09 3.70
C TYR A 69 18.71 -12.97 4.18
N THR A 70 19.57 -12.51 3.28
CA THR A 70 20.28 -11.24 3.37
C THR A 70 19.91 -10.42 2.15
N GLY A 71 19.65 -9.13 2.35
CA GLY A 71 19.34 -8.21 1.26
C GLY A 71 19.75 -6.77 1.55
N ILE A 72 19.55 -5.92 0.56
CA ILE A 72 19.92 -4.50 0.59
C ILE A 72 18.67 -3.63 0.50
N LEU A 73 18.54 -2.63 1.37
CA LEU A 73 17.48 -1.64 1.30
C LEU A 73 17.58 -0.80 0.02
N THR A 74 16.46 -0.65 -0.68
CA THR A 74 16.38 0.02 -2.00
C THR A 74 15.64 1.35 -1.98
N ASN A 75 15.05 1.73 -0.84
CA ASN A 75 14.50 3.05 -0.58
C ASN A 75 15.02 3.60 0.76
N ALA A 76 15.07 4.94 0.87
CA ALA A 76 15.46 5.60 2.10
C ALA A 76 14.29 5.57 3.12
N PRO A 77 14.55 5.31 4.41
CA PRO A 77 13.54 5.52 5.45
C PRO A 77 13.18 6.99 5.60
N GLU A 78 11.93 7.28 5.93
CA GLU A 78 11.43 8.63 6.21
C GLU A 78 11.54 9.00 7.68
N VAL A 79 11.45 8.03 8.60
CA VAL A 79 11.35 8.25 10.06
C VAL A 79 12.52 7.64 10.83
N LEU A 80 12.92 6.42 10.49
CA LEU A 80 14.00 5.67 11.12
C LEU A 80 15.35 6.32 10.81
N LYS A 81 16.11 6.63 11.85
CA LYS A 81 17.38 7.36 11.72
C LYS A 81 18.59 6.44 11.61
N THR A 82 18.46 5.20 12.07
CA THR A 82 19.56 4.22 12.09
C THR A 82 19.72 3.44 10.79
N LEU A 83 18.72 3.48 9.91
CA LEU A 83 18.76 2.84 8.60
C LEU A 83 18.98 3.87 7.49
N LYS A 84 19.64 3.44 6.42
CA LYS A 84 19.79 4.21 5.19
C LYS A 84 19.66 3.31 3.96
N LEU A 85 19.35 3.95 2.82
CA LEU A 85 19.45 3.33 1.51
C LEU A 85 20.79 2.60 1.36
N GLY A 86 20.76 1.36 0.88
CA GLY A 86 21.96 0.54 0.71
C GLY A 86 22.38 -0.27 1.93
N ASP A 87 21.73 -0.10 3.09
CA ASP A 87 22.04 -0.91 4.27
C ASP A 87 21.67 -2.38 4.05
N THR A 88 22.51 -3.26 4.60
CA THR A 88 22.27 -4.71 4.61
C THR A 88 21.33 -5.09 5.75
N VAL A 89 20.31 -5.89 5.42
CA VAL A 89 19.31 -6.39 6.37
C VAL A 89 19.25 -7.91 6.27
N GLN A 90 19.27 -8.57 7.43
CA GLN A 90 19.02 -10.01 7.56
C GLN A 90 17.58 -10.24 8.00
N PHE A 91 16.90 -11.20 7.38
CA PHE A 91 15.51 -11.49 7.65
C PHE A 91 15.13 -12.93 7.29
N GLU A 92 14.03 -13.40 7.85
CA GLU A 92 13.46 -14.73 7.62
C GLU A 92 12.18 -14.65 6.76
N PRO A 93 11.69 -15.77 6.20
CA PRO A 93 10.42 -15.81 5.45
C PRO A 93 9.25 -15.14 6.16
N LYS A 94 9.13 -15.27 7.48
CA LYS A 94 8.07 -14.67 8.30
C LYS A 94 8.05 -13.14 8.34
N HIS A 95 9.08 -12.48 7.80
CA HIS A 95 9.14 -11.01 7.71
C HIS A 95 8.79 -10.48 6.31
N ILE A 96 8.61 -11.35 5.31
CA ILE A 96 8.28 -10.96 3.94
C ILE A 96 6.80 -10.59 3.87
N ALA A 97 6.53 -9.29 4.02
CA ALA A 97 5.18 -8.72 3.97
C ALA A 97 4.62 -8.68 2.55
N ARG A 98 5.48 -8.55 1.54
CA ARG A 98 5.08 -8.52 0.13
C ARG A 98 6.21 -9.00 -0.77
N THR A 99 5.84 -9.59 -1.89
CA THR A 99 6.70 -9.80 -3.06
C THR A 99 6.28 -8.83 -4.16
N LEU A 100 7.10 -8.69 -5.21
CA LEU A 100 6.70 -7.93 -6.39
C LEU A 100 5.55 -8.66 -7.10
N LEU A 101 4.36 -8.05 -7.08
CA LEU A 101 3.17 -8.58 -7.76
C LEU A 101 3.39 -8.61 -9.27
N ARG A 102 3.03 -9.72 -9.91
CA ARG A 102 3.11 -9.90 -11.37
C ARG A 102 1.73 -10.17 -11.94
N GLU A 103 1.59 -9.90 -13.23
CA GLU A 103 0.39 -10.25 -13.98
C GLU A 103 0.04 -11.73 -13.76
N GLY A 104 -1.20 -11.98 -13.35
CA GLY A 104 -1.70 -13.31 -12.94
C GLY A 104 -1.81 -13.53 -11.43
N ASP A 105 -1.21 -12.69 -10.59
CA ASP A 105 -1.47 -12.70 -9.14
C ASP A 105 -2.87 -12.14 -8.83
N PRO A 106 -3.66 -12.75 -7.91
CA PRO A 106 -4.99 -12.25 -7.54
C PRO A 106 -5.03 -10.80 -7.06
N LEU A 107 -3.92 -10.30 -6.50
CA LEU A 107 -3.78 -8.93 -6.00
C LEU A 107 -3.13 -7.99 -7.03
N TRP A 108 -2.76 -8.48 -8.21
CA TRP A 108 -2.11 -7.66 -9.22
C TRP A 108 -3.09 -6.68 -9.89
N LEU A 109 -2.66 -5.43 -9.94
CA LEU A 109 -3.32 -4.33 -10.63
C LEU A 109 -2.34 -3.72 -11.63
N ALA A 110 -2.78 -3.57 -12.89
CA ALA A 110 -1.98 -2.92 -13.93
C ALA A 110 -1.54 -1.49 -13.57
N VAL A 111 -2.29 -0.83 -12.67
CA VAL A 111 -1.99 0.51 -12.15
C VAL A 111 -1.41 0.51 -10.73
N GLY A 112 -1.06 -0.65 -10.18
CA GLY A 112 -0.66 -0.77 -8.78
C GLY A 112 0.55 0.10 -8.38
N GLU A 113 1.51 0.28 -9.29
CA GLU A 113 2.68 1.15 -9.10
C GLU A 113 2.44 2.59 -9.55
N LYS A 114 1.27 2.91 -10.13
CA LYS A 114 0.92 4.28 -10.51
C LYS A 114 0.36 5.05 -9.31
N LEU A 115 0.39 6.38 -9.40
CA LEU A 115 -0.09 7.28 -8.37
C LEU A 115 -1.58 7.53 -8.50
N ALA A 116 -2.29 7.49 -7.39
CA ALA A 116 -3.65 7.99 -7.25
C ALA A 116 -3.64 9.32 -6.49
N LEU A 117 -4.66 10.12 -6.74
CA LEU A 117 -4.95 11.33 -5.99
C LEU A 117 -5.81 10.97 -4.79
N VAL A 118 -5.33 11.26 -3.59
CA VAL A 118 -6.01 10.91 -2.34
C VAL A 118 -6.25 12.16 -1.53
N SER A 119 -7.50 12.40 -1.13
CA SER A 119 -7.83 13.43 -0.14
C SER A 119 -7.08 13.17 1.17
N LYS A 120 -6.47 14.21 1.74
CA LYS A 120 -5.77 14.08 3.03
C LYS A 120 -6.72 13.66 4.16
N LYS A 121 -8.03 13.93 4.06
CA LYS A 121 -9.03 13.43 5.02
C LYS A 121 -9.05 11.90 5.12
N CYS A 122 -8.82 11.18 4.02
CA CYS A 122 -8.77 9.71 4.04
C CYS A 122 -7.62 9.16 4.89
N LEU A 123 -6.61 9.99 5.18
CA LEU A 123 -5.39 9.62 5.88
C LEU A 123 -5.43 9.99 7.37
N GLU A 124 -6.49 10.66 7.81
CA GLU A 124 -6.68 11.03 9.21
C GLU A 124 -6.97 9.78 10.07
N PRO A 125 -6.53 9.75 11.34
CA PRO A 125 -6.79 8.62 12.22
C PRO A 125 -8.29 8.32 12.35
N GLY A 126 -8.67 7.08 12.04
CA GLY A 126 -10.07 6.62 12.09
C GLY A 126 -10.89 6.92 10.84
N SER A 127 -10.35 7.67 9.87
CA SER A 127 -10.99 7.92 8.58
C SER A 127 -10.79 6.75 7.60
N ALA A 128 -11.45 6.83 6.45
CA ALA A 128 -11.33 5.88 5.36
C ALA A 128 -11.72 6.53 4.01
N VAL A 129 -11.52 5.81 2.91
CA VAL A 129 -12.08 6.19 1.60
C VAL A 129 -13.55 5.79 1.58
N HIS A 130 -14.47 6.68 1.25
CA HIS A 130 -15.89 6.35 1.10
C HIS A 130 -16.40 6.58 -0.31
N TRP A 131 -15.68 7.36 -1.09
CA TRP A 131 -15.98 7.68 -2.47
C TRP A 131 -14.71 7.59 -3.32
N MET A 132 -14.78 6.97 -4.48
CA MET A 132 -13.70 6.98 -5.45
C MET A 132 -14.22 6.89 -6.87
N TYR A 133 -13.49 7.49 -7.80
CA TYR A 133 -13.77 7.37 -9.22
C TYR A 133 -12.49 7.33 -10.04
N ARG A 134 -12.60 6.86 -11.28
CA ARG A 134 -11.50 6.79 -12.22
C ARG A 134 -11.74 7.69 -13.41
N GLN A 135 -10.83 8.63 -13.63
CA GLN A 135 -10.80 9.47 -14.81
C GLN A 135 -9.68 9.07 -15.76
N MET A 136 -9.64 9.69 -16.94
CA MET A 136 -8.50 9.57 -17.85
C MET A 136 -7.22 10.03 -17.15
N PRO A 137 -6.14 9.22 -17.13
CA PRO A 137 -4.87 9.64 -16.59
C PRO A 137 -4.32 10.88 -17.29
N GLU A 138 -3.85 11.85 -16.53
CA GLU A 138 -3.25 13.08 -17.10
C GLU A 138 -1.81 12.84 -17.61
N ARG A 139 -1.16 11.79 -17.11
CA ARG A 139 0.25 11.45 -17.37
C ARG A 139 0.51 9.97 -17.11
N GLU A 140 1.65 9.46 -17.57
CA GLU A 140 1.97 8.03 -17.50
C GLU A 140 1.91 7.47 -16.06
N GLN A 141 2.41 8.23 -15.09
CA GLN A 141 2.41 7.86 -13.68
C GLN A 141 1.07 8.07 -12.96
N ASP A 142 0.10 8.74 -13.59
CA ASP A 142 -1.24 8.88 -13.03
C ASP A 142 -2.03 7.58 -13.30
N SER A 143 -2.65 7.06 -12.26
CA SER A 143 -3.52 5.89 -12.35
C SER A 143 -4.92 6.22 -12.90
N GLY A 144 -5.29 7.50 -12.82
CA GLY A 144 -6.63 8.01 -13.06
C GLY A 144 -7.53 7.96 -11.81
N TRP A 145 -7.12 7.29 -10.74
CA TRP A 145 -7.92 7.16 -9.53
C TRP A 145 -7.91 8.43 -8.69
N ARG A 146 -9.09 8.83 -8.21
CA ARG A 146 -9.34 9.93 -7.29
C ARG A 146 -10.14 9.37 -6.10
N LEU A 147 -9.64 9.54 -4.88
CA LEU A 147 -10.16 8.92 -3.66
C LEU A 147 -10.47 9.96 -2.58
N PHE A 148 -11.63 9.83 -1.94
CA PHE A 148 -12.23 10.82 -1.03
C PHE A 148 -12.87 10.16 0.19
N ALA A 149 -12.93 10.92 1.30
CA ALA A 149 -13.64 10.52 2.52
C ALA A 149 -15.16 10.68 2.39
N GLY A 150 -15.64 11.36 1.34
CA GLY A 150 -17.06 11.50 1.01
C GLY A 150 -17.76 12.68 1.69
N ASP A 151 -17.05 13.40 2.57
CA ASP A 151 -17.54 14.55 3.32
C ASP A 151 -16.75 15.84 3.01
N GLU A 152 -15.91 15.82 1.97
CA GLU A 152 -15.22 17.01 1.48
C GLU A 152 -16.19 18.03 0.88
N ASP A 153 -16.08 19.29 1.31
CA ASP A 153 -16.80 20.40 0.69
C ASP A 153 -16.04 20.99 -0.51
N GLU A 154 -16.72 21.83 -1.29
CA GLU A 154 -16.15 22.45 -2.49
C GLU A 154 -14.90 23.29 -2.17
N ALA A 155 -14.89 24.01 -1.04
CA ALA A 155 -13.75 24.80 -0.63
C ALA A 155 -12.51 23.94 -0.32
N TYR A 156 -12.73 22.76 0.27
CA TYR A 156 -11.69 21.78 0.54
C TYR A 156 -11.15 21.17 -0.75
N LEU A 157 -12.04 20.77 -1.66
CA LEU A 157 -11.68 20.13 -2.94
C LEU A 157 -10.92 21.09 -3.88
N ASN A 158 -11.22 22.38 -3.83
CA ASN A 158 -10.55 23.41 -4.65
C ASN A 158 -9.15 23.80 -4.16
N ASN A 159 -8.66 23.19 -3.07
CA ASN A 159 -7.33 23.44 -2.55
C ASN A 159 -6.39 22.25 -2.81
N SER A 160 -5.43 22.43 -3.72
CA SER A 160 -4.45 21.38 -4.05
C SER A 160 -3.58 20.93 -2.88
N GLU A 161 -3.43 21.76 -1.84
CA GLU A 161 -2.72 21.36 -0.61
C GLU A 161 -3.48 20.32 0.21
N ASN A 162 -4.76 20.06 -0.08
CA ASN A 162 -5.56 19.03 0.60
C ASN A 162 -5.42 17.64 -0.01
N VAL A 163 -4.53 17.50 -0.97
CA VAL A 163 -4.34 16.28 -1.75
C VAL A 163 -2.98 15.67 -1.47
N ARG A 164 -2.89 14.33 -1.50
CA ARG A 164 -1.64 13.58 -1.52
C ARG A 164 -1.62 12.61 -2.70
N LEU A 165 -0.48 12.53 -3.38
CA LEU A 165 -0.23 11.50 -4.38
C LEU A 165 0.32 10.25 -3.70
N MET A 166 -0.28 9.10 -3.95
CA MET A 166 0.13 7.83 -3.33
C MET A 166 0.07 6.69 -4.34
N HIS A 167 1.00 5.75 -4.28
CA HIS A 167 0.92 4.55 -5.10
C HIS A 167 -0.36 3.76 -4.77
N VAL A 168 -1.06 3.28 -5.81
CA VAL A 168 -2.30 2.51 -5.64
C VAL A 168 -2.11 1.35 -4.67
N TYR A 169 -1.01 0.60 -4.81
CA TYR A 169 -0.70 -0.48 -3.88
C TYR A 169 -0.49 0.00 -2.45
N SER A 170 0.15 1.15 -2.23
CA SER A 170 0.35 1.68 -0.88
C SER A 170 -0.96 2.02 -0.17
N ILE A 171 -1.98 2.47 -0.91
CA ILE A 171 -3.33 2.71 -0.37
C ILE A 171 -4.01 1.36 -0.09
N MET A 172 -3.92 0.40 -1.01
CA MET A 172 -4.48 -0.94 -0.84
C MET A 172 -3.88 -1.69 0.36
N ASP A 173 -2.62 -1.43 0.71
CA ASP A 173 -2.01 -1.98 1.93
C ASP A 173 -2.50 -1.33 3.24
N GLN A 174 -3.25 -0.23 3.15
CA GLN A 174 -3.94 0.40 4.29
C GLN A 174 -5.41 -0.03 4.35
N ASP A 175 -6.00 -0.29 3.18
CA ASP A 175 -7.38 -0.74 3.02
C ASP A 175 -7.49 -1.74 1.85
N PRO A 176 -7.39 -3.04 2.13
CA PRO A 176 -7.46 -4.06 1.08
C PRO A 176 -8.81 -4.19 0.38
N SER A 177 -9.90 -3.68 0.99
CA SER A 177 -11.22 -3.73 0.37
C SER A 177 -11.27 -2.92 -0.95
N LEU A 178 -10.31 -2.02 -1.14
CA LEU A 178 -10.14 -1.24 -2.37
C LEU A 178 -9.69 -2.08 -3.58
N LEU A 179 -9.26 -3.33 -3.39
CA LEU A 179 -8.82 -4.19 -4.49
C LEU A 179 -9.87 -4.31 -5.60
N GLU A 180 -11.12 -4.59 -5.25
CA GLU A 180 -12.20 -4.77 -6.24
C GLU A 180 -12.53 -3.44 -6.95
N PRO A 181 -12.77 -2.31 -6.25
CA PRO A 181 -12.91 -1.01 -6.91
C PRO A 181 -11.75 -0.66 -7.84
N PHE A 182 -10.50 -0.93 -7.46
CA PHE A 182 -9.33 -0.60 -8.28
C PHE A 182 -9.23 -1.36 -9.60
N LYS A 183 -10.01 -2.44 -9.78
CA LYS A 183 -10.16 -3.15 -11.07
C LYS A 183 -11.07 -2.41 -12.05
N GLY A 184 -11.85 -1.44 -11.58
CA GLY A 184 -12.77 -0.66 -12.40
C GLY A 184 -12.09 0.05 -13.57
N GLU A 185 -12.82 0.16 -14.68
CA GLU A 185 -12.33 0.82 -15.90
C GLU A 185 -12.34 2.34 -15.75
N ILE A 186 -11.79 3.05 -16.74
CA ILE A 186 -11.90 4.51 -16.80
C ILE A 186 -13.38 4.87 -16.92
N GLY A 187 -13.84 5.81 -16.09
CA GLY A 187 -15.25 6.21 -15.99
C GLY A 187 -16.02 5.51 -14.87
N SER A 188 -15.47 4.48 -14.21
CA SER A 188 -16.14 3.85 -13.08
C SER A 188 -16.07 4.72 -11.81
N ALA A 189 -17.12 4.65 -11.00
CA ALA A 189 -17.20 5.23 -9.66
C ALA A 189 -17.75 4.23 -8.66
N PHE A 190 -17.28 4.34 -7.42
CA PHE A 190 -17.62 3.41 -6.34
C PHE A 190 -17.81 4.17 -5.02
N GLU A 191 -18.76 3.70 -4.22
CA GLU A 191 -19.06 4.23 -2.89
C GLU A 191 -19.21 3.13 -1.84
N ARG A 192 -19.01 3.48 -0.57
CA ARG A 192 -19.38 2.64 0.58
C ARG A 192 -19.83 3.48 1.76
N GLU A 193 -20.78 2.95 2.52
CA GLU A 193 -21.42 3.68 3.64
C GLU A 193 -20.52 3.81 4.87
N SER A 194 -19.56 2.89 5.06
CA SER A 194 -18.64 2.90 6.20
C SER A 194 -17.33 2.22 5.83
N ARG A 195 -16.31 2.30 6.71
CA ARG A 195 -14.99 1.68 6.50
C ARG A 195 -15.08 0.17 6.22
N ASP A 196 -15.99 -0.52 6.91
CA ASP A 196 -16.19 -1.97 6.76
C ASP A 196 -17.42 -2.30 5.88
N GLY A 197 -17.99 -1.27 5.23
CA GLY A 197 -19.13 -1.41 4.34
C GLY A 197 -18.76 -1.98 2.98
N GLU A 198 -19.72 -2.62 2.33
CA GLU A 198 -19.55 -3.13 0.96
C GLU A 198 -19.41 -1.98 -0.04
N TRP A 199 -18.51 -2.16 -1.01
CA TRP A 199 -18.37 -1.27 -2.15
C TRP A 199 -19.53 -1.47 -3.13
N LYS A 200 -20.14 -0.37 -3.55
CA LYS A 200 -21.21 -0.32 -4.56
C LYS A 200 -20.70 0.49 -5.75
N GLU A 201 -20.80 -0.08 -6.95
CA GLU A 201 -20.54 0.66 -8.19
C GLU A 201 -21.71 1.61 -8.48
N VAL A 202 -21.38 2.86 -8.83
CA VAL A 202 -22.34 3.91 -9.13
C VAL A 202 -22.49 4.03 -10.63
N ARG A 203 -23.53 3.38 -11.16
CA ARG A 203 -23.69 3.13 -12.61
C ARG A 203 -24.09 4.35 -13.45
N ASP A 204 -24.64 5.38 -12.83
CA ASP A 204 -25.12 6.60 -13.51
C ASP A 204 -24.18 7.80 -13.25
N TRP A 205 -22.96 7.54 -12.80
CA TRP A 205 -22.00 8.60 -12.57
C TRP A 205 -21.41 9.11 -13.89
N VAL A 206 -21.43 10.42 -14.07
CA VAL A 206 -20.85 11.11 -15.22
C VAL A 206 -19.79 12.06 -14.69
N LEU A 207 -18.57 11.96 -15.22
CA LEU A 207 -17.55 12.99 -15.02
C LEU A 207 -18.08 14.28 -15.65
N GLU A 208 -18.41 15.27 -14.83
CA GLU A 208 -18.56 16.63 -15.32
C GLU A 208 -17.18 17.10 -15.79
N GLU A 209 -16.97 17.14 -17.11
CA GLU A 209 -15.84 17.84 -17.69
C GLU A 209 -16.04 19.33 -17.41
N ASN A 210 -15.35 19.85 -16.39
CA ASN A 210 -15.22 21.28 -16.23
C ASN A 210 -14.43 21.81 -17.43
N GLU A 211 -15.13 22.54 -18.32
CA GLU A 211 -14.58 23.27 -19.47
C GLU A 211 -13.40 24.19 -19.11
#